data_AF-A0A1Z4EJC6-F1
#
_entry.id   AF-A0A1Z4EJC6-F1
#
_cell.length_a   1.000
_cell.length_b   1.000
_cell.length_c   1.000
_cell.angle_alpha   90.00
_cell.angle_beta   90.00
_cell.angle_gamma   90.00
#
_symmetry.space_group_name_H-M   'P 1'
#
loop_
_entity.id
_entity.type
_entity.pdbx_description
1 polymer ?
#
loop_
_entity_poly.entity_id
_entity_poly.type
_entity_poly.pdbx_seq_one_letter_code
_entity_poly.pdbx_strand_id
1 'polypeptide(L)'
;MAQHVRQATEATGRTCLVAMDLAGPKLRTGPLEPGPRCVKLRPHRNALGQTTAPARAWLTAAEDPVEPPEAGMAALPVPGQWLRRRQDDDIVLLHDTRGAKRRLMLQAFIQNSSPPIGFIATADKTTYLATGTQLHVHGVDDSTHLGELPQTEQSLVLHRGDILELTSDCSPALLAAGPVPRIGCTMPEIFDHARIGEKVHFDDGRISAEVVGVGPGTLRLRIDHAADAGSRLRAGKGVNVPDTMLPISALTEKDLADLATVVELADLVEMSFVRAPSDVERLLGELRRLGGESLGIVLKIETRQAFENLPQLLLAAMRHPRVGVMIARGDLAVECGYERLAELQEEILWLCEAAHLPVIWATQVLEQLTRTGNPARAEISDAAMSERAECAMLNKGPYINDAVTVLDSILRRMSDHHYKKNALLGSLHSWQPGDQR
;
A
#
# COMPACT_ATOMS: atom_id res chain seq x y z
N MET A 1 -17.44 -5.77 -5.05
CA MET A 1 -16.52 -6.86 -4.63
C MET A 1 -17.22 -7.91 -3.77
N ALA A 2 -17.80 -7.56 -2.61
CA ALA A 2 -18.48 -8.53 -1.74
C ALA A 2 -19.54 -9.38 -2.48
N GLN A 3 -20.36 -8.76 -3.33
CA GLN A 3 -21.33 -9.47 -4.19
C GLN A 3 -20.67 -10.51 -5.11
N HIS A 4 -19.51 -10.21 -5.71
CA HIS A 4 -18.77 -11.18 -6.52
C HIS A 4 -18.29 -12.37 -5.69
N VAL A 5 -17.88 -12.14 -4.44
CA VAL A 5 -17.50 -13.21 -3.50
C VAL A 5 -18.70 -14.10 -3.20
N ARG A 6 -19.87 -13.51 -2.91
CA ARG A 6 -21.11 -14.28 -2.65
C ARG A 6 -21.53 -15.12 -3.86
N GLN A 7 -21.53 -14.53 -5.05
CA GLN A 7 -21.81 -15.25 -6.31
C GLN A 7 -20.82 -16.40 -6.54
N ALA A 8 -19.52 -16.20 -6.27
CA ALA A 8 -18.51 -17.24 -6.39
C ALA A 8 -18.72 -18.36 -5.35
N THR A 9 -19.09 -18.03 -4.11
CA THR A 9 -19.42 -19.02 -3.07
C THR A 9 -20.64 -19.85 -3.47
N GLU A 10 -21.70 -19.24 -4.00
CA GLU A 10 -22.86 -19.96 -4.52
C GLU A 10 -22.50 -20.88 -5.69
N ALA A 11 -21.73 -20.37 -6.66
CA ALA A 11 -21.35 -21.14 -7.85
C ALA A 11 -20.42 -22.33 -7.53
N THR A 12 -19.59 -22.22 -6.50
CA THR A 12 -18.58 -23.25 -6.16
C THR A 12 -18.98 -24.15 -5.00
N GLY A 13 -19.98 -23.75 -4.21
CA GLY A 13 -20.34 -24.42 -2.95
C GLY A 13 -19.29 -24.27 -1.83
N ARG A 14 -18.27 -23.41 -2.01
CA ARG A 14 -17.20 -23.18 -1.04
C ARG A 14 -17.47 -21.92 -0.22
N THR A 15 -17.34 -22.03 1.10
CA THR A 15 -17.48 -20.89 2.01
C THR A 15 -16.31 -19.92 1.84
N CYS A 16 -16.62 -18.64 1.65
CA CYS A 16 -15.66 -17.54 1.70
C CYS A 16 -16.33 -16.39 2.45
N LEU A 17 -15.75 -16.02 3.60
CA LEU A 17 -16.25 -14.93 4.43
C LEU A 17 -15.60 -13.62 4.02
N VAL A 18 -16.31 -12.52 4.26
CA VAL A 18 -15.88 -11.15 3.94
C VAL A 18 -15.57 -10.42 5.24
N ALA A 19 -14.32 -10.04 5.43
CA ALA A 19 -13.91 -9.11 6.48
C ALA A 19 -13.75 -7.70 5.89
N MET A 20 -14.15 -6.66 6.64
CA MET A 20 -13.97 -5.26 6.24
C MET A 20 -13.30 -4.46 7.35
N ASP A 21 -12.26 -3.71 6.97
CA ASP A 21 -11.56 -2.77 7.84
C ASP A 21 -12.40 -1.51 8.11
N LEU A 22 -12.46 -1.11 9.38
CA LEU A 22 -12.59 0.29 9.76
C LEU A 22 -11.18 0.86 9.84
N ALA A 23 -10.91 1.90 9.05
CA ALA A 23 -9.56 2.38 8.81
C ALA A 23 -8.97 3.11 10.01
N GLY A 24 -9.82 3.69 10.86
CA GLY A 24 -9.42 4.48 12.01
C GLY A 24 -8.69 5.78 11.63
N PRO A 25 -8.17 6.52 12.63
CA PRO A 25 -7.47 7.77 12.41
C PRO A 25 -6.05 7.54 11.86
N LYS A 26 -5.91 7.45 10.53
CA LYS A 26 -4.59 7.36 9.88
C LYS A 26 -4.00 8.75 9.66
N LEU A 27 -2.94 9.08 10.39
CA LEU A 27 -2.16 10.29 10.15
C LEU A 27 -1.39 10.13 8.84
N ARG A 28 -1.45 11.15 7.99
CA ARG A 28 -0.75 11.17 6.71
C ARG A 28 -0.08 12.49 6.47
N THR A 29 0.99 12.48 5.69
CA THR A 29 1.57 13.69 5.13
C THR A 29 0.59 14.33 4.17
N GLY A 30 0.47 15.65 4.24
CA GLY A 30 -0.34 16.48 3.36
C GLY A 30 0.16 16.50 1.92
N PRO A 31 -0.56 17.20 1.03
CA PRO A 31 -0.21 17.28 -0.38
C PRO A 31 1.11 18.02 -0.60
N LEU A 32 1.81 17.63 -1.67
CA LEU A 32 2.91 18.37 -2.26
C LEU A 32 2.43 19.00 -3.56
N GLU A 33 3.04 20.11 -3.96
CA GLU A 33 2.81 20.70 -5.29
C GLU A 33 3.00 19.63 -6.38
N PRO A 34 2.03 19.46 -7.30
CA PRO A 34 2.16 18.47 -8.34
C PRO A 34 3.36 18.76 -9.23
N GLY A 35 4.02 17.71 -9.68
CA GLY A 35 5.13 17.85 -10.61
C GLY A 35 4.70 18.23 -12.02
N PRO A 36 5.67 18.45 -12.92
CA PRO A 36 5.38 18.63 -14.33
C PRO A 36 4.57 17.45 -14.88
N ARG A 37 3.66 17.74 -15.81
CA ARG A 37 2.88 16.74 -16.55
C ARG A 37 3.74 16.14 -17.64
N CYS A 38 4.47 15.08 -17.30
CA CYS A 38 5.42 14.48 -18.20
C CYS A 38 5.55 12.96 -18.02
N VAL A 39 5.95 12.29 -19.10
CA VAL A 39 6.18 10.85 -19.16
C VAL A 39 7.61 10.61 -19.67
N LYS A 40 8.30 9.68 -19.02
CA LYS A 40 9.62 9.20 -19.46
C LYS A 40 9.49 7.81 -20.06
N LEU A 41 9.70 7.71 -21.37
CA LEU A 41 9.80 6.43 -22.07
C LEU A 41 11.25 5.92 -21.97
N ARG A 42 11.45 4.78 -21.32
CA ARG A 42 12.78 4.19 -21.08
C ARG A 42 12.91 2.84 -21.81
N PRO A 43 13.76 2.76 -22.85
CA PRO A 43 14.09 1.48 -23.48
C PRO A 43 14.91 0.61 -22.54
N HIS A 44 14.77 -0.71 -22.69
CA HIS A 44 15.63 -1.67 -22.01
C HIS A 44 16.95 -1.79 -22.76
N ARG A 45 18.05 -1.82 -22.00
CA ARG A 45 19.41 -1.88 -22.56
C ARG A 45 20.22 -2.94 -21.84
N ASN A 46 21.09 -3.63 -22.59
CA ASN A 46 22.07 -4.52 -22.00
C ASN A 46 23.22 -3.74 -21.34
N ALA A 47 24.15 -4.46 -20.71
CA ALA A 47 25.32 -3.86 -20.05
C ALA A 47 26.24 -3.07 -21.02
N LEU A 48 26.18 -3.35 -22.32
CA LEU A 48 26.90 -2.63 -23.38
C LEU A 48 26.15 -1.35 -23.85
N GLY A 49 24.98 -1.05 -23.28
CA GLY A 49 24.16 0.10 -23.63
C GLY A 49 23.34 -0.06 -24.92
N GLN A 50 23.32 -1.26 -25.51
CA GLN A 50 22.53 -1.56 -26.71
C GLN A 50 21.07 -1.80 -26.32
N THR A 51 20.13 -1.24 -27.08
CA THR A 51 18.69 -1.43 -26.83
C THR A 51 18.29 -2.88 -27.12
N THR A 52 17.78 -3.58 -26.11
CA THR A 52 17.28 -4.97 -26.21
C THR A 52 15.76 -5.02 -26.37
N ALA A 53 15.05 -4.02 -25.85
CA ALA A 53 13.64 -3.82 -26.10
C ALA A 53 13.33 -2.31 -26.14
N PRO A 54 12.56 -1.82 -27.13
CA PRO A 54 12.18 -0.42 -27.20
C PRO A 54 11.29 -0.04 -26.01
N ALA A 55 11.28 1.24 -25.65
CA ALA A 55 10.23 1.75 -24.77
C ALA A 55 8.90 1.69 -25.51
N ARG A 56 7.81 1.40 -24.81
CA ARG A 56 6.47 1.31 -25.39
C ARG A 56 5.52 2.27 -24.66
N ALA A 57 4.62 2.88 -25.40
CA ALA A 57 3.59 3.77 -24.89
C ALA A 57 2.31 3.58 -25.70
N TRP A 58 1.16 3.86 -25.08
CA TRP A 58 -0.15 3.70 -25.69
C TRP A 58 -0.67 5.03 -26.20
N LEU A 59 -0.77 5.18 -27.52
CA LEU A 59 -1.32 6.37 -28.16
C LEU A 59 -2.84 6.20 -28.31
N THR A 60 -3.61 7.07 -27.65
CA THR A 60 -5.07 6.95 -27.56
C THR A 60 -5.78 8.28 -27.81
N ALA A 61 -7.07 8.24 -28.11
CA ALA A 61 -7.87 9.44 -28.34
C ALA A 61 -8.07 10.20 -27.01
N ALA A 62 -7.84 11.50 -27.01
CA ALA A 62 -8.00 12.33 -25.82
C ALA A 62 -9.48 12.47 -25.41
N GLU A 63 -10.40 12.42 -26.38
CA GLU A 63 -11.83 12.60 -26.19
C GLU A 63 -12.54 11.34 -25.69
N ASP A 64 -11.96 10.17 -25.97
CA ASP A 64 -12.48 8.85 -25.56
C ASP A 64 -11.29 7.91 -25.30
N PRO A 65 -10.59 8.08 -24.16
CA PRO A 65 -9.36 7.36 -23.88
C PRO A 65 -9.66 5.89 -23.60
N VAL A 66 -9.02 5.01 -24.38
CA VAL A 66 -9.06 3.56 -24.18
C VAL A 66 -7.89 3.16 -23.29
N GLU A 67 -8.14 2.24 -22.35
CA GLU A 67 -7.07 1.72 -21.49
C GLU A 67 -5.96 1.06 -22.32
N PRO A 68 -4.69 1.19 -21.89
CA PRO A 68 -3.60 0.51 -22.56
C PRO A 68 -3.78 -1.01 -22.59
N PRO A 69 -3.37 -1.69 -23.67
CA PRO A 69 -3.51 -3.13 -23.81
C PRO A 69 -2.63 -3.93 -22.82
N GLU A 70 -1.62 -3.29 -22.23
CA GLU A 70 -0.72 -3.89 -21.24
C GLU A 70 -0.65 -3.00 -20.00
N ALA A 71 -0.76 -3.62 -18.82
CA ALA A 71 -0.66 -2.94 -17.54
C ALA A 71 0.71 -2.23 -17.39
N GLY A 72 0.69 -0.98 -16.94
CA GLY A 72 1.90 -0.18 -16.72
C GLY A 72 2.43 0.56 -17.96
N MET A 73 1.80 0.41 -19.12
CA MET A 73 2.13 1.22 -20.30
C MET A 73 1.61 2.66 -20.13
N ALA A 74 2.46 3.64 -20.44
CA ALA A 74 2.06 5.05 -20.33
C ALA A 74 1.09 5.44 -21.48
N ALA A 75 -0.06 6.01 -21.13
CA ALA A 75 -1.00 6.57 -22.10
C ALA A 75 -0.53 7.95 -22.60
N LEU A 76 -0.62 8.15 -23.91
CA LEU A 76 -0.29 9.35 -24.65
C LEU A 76 -1.55 9.81 -25.39
N PRO A 77 -2.37 10.67 -24.79
CA PRO A 77 -3.58 11.16 -25.42
C PRO A 77 -3.23 12.12 -26.57
N VAL A 78 -3.93 11.97 -27.69
CA VAL A 78 -3.86 12.86 -28.86
C VAL A 78 -5.27 13.09 -29.41
N PRO A 79 -5.52 14.17 -30.17
CA PRO A 79 -6.82 14.38 -30.80
C PRO A 79 -7.25 13.18 -31.66
N GLY A 80 -8.45 12.65 -31.42
CA GLY A 80 -8.94 11.44 -32.07
C GLY A 80 -8.99 11.53 -33.60
N GLN A 81 -9.25 12.73 -34.15
CA GLN A 81 -9.20 12.96 -35.60
C GLN A 81 -7.80 12.76 -36.19
N TRP A 82 -6.76 13.15 -35.47
CA TRP A 82 -5.38 12.95 -35.90
C TRP A 82 -4.97 11.47 -35.78
N LEU A 83 -5.42 10.81 -34.70
CA LEU A 83 -5.19 9.38 -34.46
C LEU A 83 -5.80 8.50 -35.57
N ARG A 84 -7.03 8.80 -36.01
CA ARG A 84 -7.73 8.05 -37.08
C ARG A 84 -7.04 8.13 -38.45
N ARG A 85 -6.17 9.12 -38.68
CA ARG A 85 -5.37 9.24 -39.90
C ARG A 85 -4.07 8.46 -39.86
N ARG A 86 -3.69 7.90 -38.70
CA ARG A 86 -2.46 7.13 -38.52
C ARG A 86 -2.60 5.75 -39.14
N GLN A 87 -1.47 5.19 -39.57
CA GLN A 87 -1.36 3.84 -40.11
C GLN A 87 -0.31 3.04 -39.34
N ASP A 88 -0.32 1.72 -39.55
CA ASP A 88 0.74 0.86 -39.06
C ASP A 88 2.09 1.29 -39.67
N ASP A 89 3.17 1.17 -38.90
CA ASP A 89 4.53 1.60 -39.24
C ASP A 89 4.74 3.12 -39.45
N ASP A 90 3.75 3.96 -39.16
CA ASP A 90 3.93 5.42 -39.15
C ASP A 90 5.08 5.83 -38.21
N ILE A 91 5.96 6.71 -38.70
CA ILE A 91 7.05 7.27 -37.88
C ILE A 91 6.65 8.67 -37.43
N VAL A 92 6.51 8.85 -36.12
CA VAL A 92 6.24 10.15 -35.49
C VAL A 92 7.53 10.75 -34.96
N LEU A 93 7.90 11.91 -35.48
CA LEU A 93 9.04 12.72 -35.08
C LEU A 93 8.63 13.75 -34.02
N LEU A 94 9.50 13.99 -33.06
CA LEU A 94 9.30 15.00 -32.02
C LEU A 94 10.63 15.52 -31.47
N HIS A 95 10.58 16.64 -30.75
CA HIS A 95 11.66 17.07 -29.86
C HIS A 95 11.23 16.77 -28.42
N ASP A 96 12.06 16.03 -27.69
CA ASP A 96 11.78 15.73 -26.29
C ASP A 96 11.97 16.98 -25.41
N THR A 97 11.60 16.93 -24.14
CA THR A 97 11.71 18.09 -23.23
C THR A 97 13.15 18.59 -23.01
N ARG A 98 14.16 17.86 -23.49
CA ARG A 98 15.58 18.26 -23.49
C ARG A 98 16.02 18.84 -24.83
N GLY A 99 15.10 19.06 -25.76
CA GLY A 99 15.35 19.55 -27.11
C GLY A 99 15.91 18.49 -28.07
N ALA A 100 15.97 17.22 -27.67
CA ALA A 100 16.61 16.20 -28.49
C ALA A 100 15.61 15.55 -29.45
N LYS A 101 15.97 15.43 -30.73
CA LYS A 101 15.15 14.77 -31.76
C LYS A 101 14.90 13.30 -31.43
N ARG A 102 13.64 12.87 -31.48
CA ARG A 102 13.20 11.49 -31.24
C ARG A 102 12.26 11.03 -32.34
N ARG A 103 12.19 9.72 -32.47
CA ARG A 103 11.28 9.00 -33.37
C ARG A 103 10.48 8.01 -32.53
N LEU A 104 9.18 7.97 -32.78
CA LEU A 104 8.27 6.95 -32.28
C LEU A 104 7.76 6.18 -33.50
N MET A 105 7.85 4.86 -33.48
CA MET A 105 7.25 4.01 -34.52
C MET A 105 5.91 3.50 -34.02
N LEU A 106 4.85 3.72 -34.79
CA LEU A 106 3.50 3.32 -34.43
C LEU A 106 3.22 1.90 -34.91
N GLN A 107 2.66 1.09 -34.03
CA GLN A 107 2.13 -0.21 -34.36
C GLN A 107 0.64 -0.24 -34.05
N ALA A 108 -0.20 -0.53 -35.05
CA ALA A 108 -1.64 -0.55 -34.90
C ALA A 108 -2.06 -1.66 -33.91
N PHE A 109 -2.92 -1.31 -32.96
CA PHE A 109 -3.54 -2.30 -32.09
C PHE A 109 -4.99 -2.50 -32.51
N ILE A 110 -5.31 -3.71 -32.99
CA ILE A 110 -6.62 -4.08 -33.51
C ILE A 110 -7.21 -5.13 -32.58
N GLN A 111 -8.32 -4.81 -31.92
CA GLN A 111 -9.09 -5.77 -31.15
C GLN A 111 -10.50 -5.86 -31.75
N ASN A 112 -10.76 -6.92 -32.52
CA ASN A 112 -12.07 -7.30 -33.07
C ASN A 112 -12.90 -6.20 -33.78
N SER A 113 -12.29 -5.10 -34.23
CA SER A 113 -12.96 -4.03 -35.00
C SER A 113 -11.95 -3.24 -35.84
N SER A 114 -12.32 -2.92 -37.08
CA SER A 114 -11.70 -1.88 -37.90
C SER A 114 -12.58 -0.62 -37.80
N PRO A 115 -12.04 0.59 -37.55
CA PRO A 115 -10.63 1.02 -37.51
C PRO A 115 -9.88 0.70 -36.19
N PRO A 116 -8.53 0.84 -36.13
CA PRO A 116 -7.75 0.62 -34.91
C PRO A 116 -8.18 1.56 -33.78
N ILE A 117 -8.30 1.00 -32.58
CA ILE A 117 -8.71 1.71 -31.35
C ILE A 117 -7.58 2.57 -30.75
N GLY A 118 -6.34 2.33 -31.18
CA GLY A 118 -5.17 3.09 -30.80
C GLY A 118 -3.88 2.46 -31.35
N PHE A 119 -2.74 3.03 -30.99
CA PHE A 119 -1.43 2.59 -31.48
C PHE A 119 -0.45 2.39 -30.34
N ILE A 120 0.38 1.36 -30.45
CA ILE A 120 1.55 1.20 -29.60
C ILE A 120 2.69 2.01 -30.23
N ALA A 121 3.11 3.07 -29.55
CA ALA A 121 4.23 3.90 -29.95
C ALA A 121 5.52 3.35 -29.32
N THR A 122 6.52 3.02 -30.15
CA THR A 122 7.79 2.46 -29.71
C THR A 122 8.96 3.43 -29.88
N ALA A 123 9.89 3.46 -28.92
CA ALA A 123 11.06 4.34 -28.97
C ALA A 123 12.36 3.60 -28.61
N ASP A 124 13.39 3.70 -29.45
CA ASP A 124 14.70 3.08 -29.20
C ASP A 124 15.61 3.89 -28.26
N LYS A 125 15.28 5.16 -28.06
CA LYS A 125 16.02 6.10 -27.21
C LYS A 125 15.12 6.55 -26.08
N THR A 126 15.73 6.91 -24.94
CA THR A 126 15.00 7.53 -23.84
C THR A 126 14.38 8.84 -24.33
N THR A 127 13.06 8.94 -24.18
CA THR A 127 12.25 10.06 -24.68
C THR A 127 11.45 10.64 -23.52
N TYR A 128 11.52 11.96 -23.35
CA TYR A 128 10.79 12.70 -22.33
C TYR A 128 9.70 13.52 -23.01
N LEU A 129 8.45 13.21 -22.70
CA LEU A 129 7.27 13.86 -23.28
C LEU A 129 6.61 14.70 -22.20
N ALA A 130 6.18 15.90 -22.52
CA ALA A 130 5.32 16.74 -21.69
C ALA A 130 3.95 16.96 -22.35
N THR A 131 2.94 17.35 -21.57
CA THR A 131 1.70 17.91 -22.12
C THR A 131 2.04 18.99 -23.14
N GLY A 132 1.40 18.94 -24.32
CA GLY A 132 1.70 19.87 -25.40
C GLY A 132 2.95 19.56 -26.21
N THR A 133 3.62 18.42 -26.01
CA THR A 133 4.73 18.01 -26.92
C THR A 133 4.19 17.87 -28.33
N GLN A 134 4.78 18.61 -29.27
CA GLN A 134 4.40 18.53 -30.68
C GLN A 134 4.90 17.22 -31.30
N LEU A 135 3.99 16.55 -32.00
CA LEU A 135 4.21 15.32 -32.74
C LEU A 135 4.04 15.61 -34.22
N HIS A 136 4.97 15.16 -35.06
CA HIS A 136 4.94 15.36 -36.50
C HIS A 136 5.14 14.04 -37.23
N VAL A 137 4.36 13.78 -38.27
CA VAL A 137 4.43 12.52 -39.01
C VAL A 137 5.55 12.62 -40.05
N HIS A 138 6.44 11.63 -40.09
CA HIS A 138 7.53 11.63 -41.05
C HIS A 138 7.00 11.52 -42.49
N GLY A 139 7.43 12.44 -43.36
CA GLY A 139 7.10 12.41 -44.79
C GLY A 139 5.74 13.03 -45.13
N VAL A 140 4.98 13.52 -44.16
CA VAL A 140 3.68 14.17 -44.37
C VAL A 140 3.59 15.43 -43.50
N ASP A 141 3.04 16.52 -44.04
CA ASP A 141 2.77 17.73 -43.26
C ASP A 141 1.50 17.57 -42.39
N ASP A 142 1.54 16.64 -41.44
CA ASP A 142 0.49 16.43 -40.44
C ASP A 142 1.14 16.44 -39.05
N SER A 143 0.65 17.31 -38.17
CA SER A 143 1.17 17.46 -36.82
C SER A 143 0.05 17.60 -35.79
N THR A 144 0.37 17.26 -34.55
CA THR A 144 -0.54 17.42 -33.42
C THR A 144 0.24 17.70 -32.14
N HIS A 145 -0.47 17.89 -31.03
CA HIS A 145 0.12 18.02 -29.71
C HIS A 145 -0.39 16.92 -28.80
N LEU A 146 0.47 16.42 -27.92
CA LEU A 146 0.03 15.56 -26.83
C LEU A 146 -0.96 16.31 -25.93
N GLY A 147 -2.05 15.65 -25.57
CA GLY A 147 -3.01 16.12 -24.58
C GLY A 147 -2.46 16.07 -23.16
N GLU A 148 -3.34 16.09 -22.17
CA GLU A 148 -2.94 16.09 -20.77
C GLU A 148 -2.25 14.78 -20.37
N LEU A 149 -0.97 14.87 -20.01
CA LEU A 149 -0.22 13.80 -19.38
C LEU A 149 -0.43 13.80 -17.85
N PRO A 150 -0.23 12.65 -17.20
CA PRO A 150 -0.27 12.57 -15.74
C PRO A 150 0.79 13.47 -15.10
N GLN A 151 0.42 14.10 -13.99
CA GLN A 151 1.37 14.86 -13.16
C GLN A 151 2.38 13.89 -12.55
N THR A 152 3.65 14.30 -12.54
CA THR A 152 4.69 13.52 -11.86
C THR A 152 4.56 13.70 -10.35
N GLU A 153 4.53 12.58 -9.63
CA GLU A 153 4.56 12.60 -8.18
C GLU A 153 5.87 13.25 -7.69
N GLN A 154 5.74 14.19 -6.75
CA GLN A 154 6.87 14.89 -6.17
C GLN A 154 7.25 14.29 -4.81
N SER A 155 8.47 14.59 -4.36
CA SER A 155 8.98 14.14 -3.07
C SER A 155 10.00 15.11 -2.50
N LEU A 156 9.97 15.29 -1.18
CA LEU A 156 11.07 15.91 -0.41
C LEU A 156 12.16 14.87 -0.21
N VAL A 157 13.42 15.23 -0.51
CA VAL A 157 14.57 14.36 -0.23
C VAL A 157 15.15 14.79 1.11
N LEU A 158 15.13 13.90 2.08
CA LEU A 158 15.56 14.14 3.45
C LEU A 158 16.78 13.29 3.79
N HIS A 159 17.77 13.91 4.41
CA HIS A 159 18.98 13.28 4.90
C HIS A 159 19.03 13.35 6.43
N ARG A 160 19.84 12.47 7.03
CA ARG A 160 20.11 12.53 8.46
C ARG A 160 20.70 13.89 8.84
N GLY A 161 20.13 14.51 9.88
CA GLY A 161 20.51 15.83 10.36
C GLY A 161 19.70 16.98 9.76
N ASP A 162 18.93 16.75 8.69
CA ASP A 162 18.05 17.76 8.12
C ASP A 162 16.99 18.19 9.14
N ILE A 163 16.53 19.44 9.00
CA ILE A 163 15.33 19.92 9.69
C ILE A 163 14.17 19.86 8.70
N LEU A 164 13.06 19.25 9.12
CA LEU A 164 11.79 19.23 8.42
C LEU A 164 10.76 20.00 9.26
N GLU A 165 10.01 20.90 8.62
CA GLU A 165 8.84 21.54 9.25
C GLU A 165 7.57 20.75 8.91
N LEU A 166 6.96 20.16 9.93
CA LEU A 166 5.62 19.57 9.83
C LEU A 166 4.59 20.64 10.20
N THR A 167 3.51 20.78 9.45
CA THR A 167 2.52 21.86 9.64
C THR A 167 1.08 21.37 9.58
N SER A 168 0.15 22.02 10.29
CA SER A 168 -1.29 21.72 10.21
C SER A 168 -1.92 22.17 8.89
N ASP A 169 -1.33 23.19 8.28
CA ASP A 169 -1.65 23.65 6.92
C ASP A 169 -1.38 22.55 5.87
N CYS A 170 -2.46 21.99 5.35
CA CYS A 170 -2.44 20.99 4.28
C CYS A 170 -2.63 21.60 2.88
N SER A 171 -2.29 22.88 2.68
CA SER A 171 -2.07 23.40 1.33
C SER A 171 -0.88 22.67 0.67
N PRO A 172 -0.89 22.49 -0.68
CA PRO A 172 0.21 21.81 -1.37
C PRO A 172 1.56 22.47 -1.07
N ALA A 173 2.47 21.72 -0.45
CA ALA A 173 3.76 22.28 -0.08
C ALA A 173 4.68 22.42 -1.30
N LEU A 174 5.32 23.58 -1.41
CA LEU A 174 6.30 23.90 -2.45
C LEU A 174 7.65 23.24 -2.13
N LEU A 175 8.21 22.48 -3.08
CA LEU A 175 9.49 21.78 -2.89
C LEU A 175 10.70 22.73 -2.76
N ALA A 176 10.59 23.94 -3.32
CA ALA A 176 11.68 24.92 -3.38
C ALA A 176 11.44 26.17 -2.52
N ALA A 177 10.37 26.20 -1.72
CA ALA A 177 10.05 27.39 -0.93
C ALA A 177 10.74 27.34 0.44
N GLY A 178 11.85 28.05 0.54
CA GLY A 178 12.53 28.35 1.81
C GLY A 178 13.74 27.46 2.13
N PRO A 179 14.51 27.83 3.17
CA PRO A 179 15.72 27.11 3.57
C PRO A 179 15.44 25.76 4.24
N VAL A 180 14.21 25.53 4.71
CA VAL A 180 13.81 24.33 5.45
C VAL A 180 12.61 23.69 4.72
N PRO A 181 12.68 22.40 4.34
CA PRO A 181 11.55 21.71 3.71
C PRO A 181 10.34 21.68 4.66
N ARG A 182 9.14 21.85 4.10
CA ARG A 182 7.86 21.87 4.83
C ARG A 182 6.87 20.88 4.23
N ILE A 183 6.09 20.20 5.06
CA ILE A 183 5.01 19.31 4.63
C ILE A 183 3.82 19.33 5.61
N GLY A 184 2.60 19.22 5.08
CA GLY A 184 1.40 19.14 5.90
C GLY A 184 1.28 17.82 6.68
N CYS A 185 0.47 17.81 7.73
CA CYS A 185 -0.03 16.59 8.37
C CYS A 185 -1.56 16.65 8.47
N THR A 186 -2.25 15.57 8.11
CA THR A 186 -3.71 15.52 8.05
C THR A 186 -4.41 15.49 9.42
N MET A 187 -3.66 15.47 10.52
CA MET A 187 -4.19 15.37 11.88
C MET A 187 -3.73 16.57 12.72
N PRO A 188 -4.59 17.58 12.93
CA PRO A 188 -4.24 18.79 13.68
C PRO A 188 -3.82 18.53 15.14
N GLU A 189 -4.36 17.50 15.78
CA GLU A 189 -4.16 17.19 17.19
C GLU A 189 -2.68 16.92 17.52
N ILE A 190 -1.88 16.47 16.55
CA ILE A 190 -0.44 16.28 16.75
C ILE A 190 0.26 17.58 17.18
N PHE A 191 -0.19 18.74 16.68
CA PHE A 191 0.48 20.03 16.93
C PHE A 191 0.22 20.56 18.35
N ASP A 192 -0.86 20.11 18.98
CA ASP A 192 -1.24 20.51 20.33
C ASP A 192 -0.67 19.54 21.40
N HIS A 193 -0.33 18.32 21.01
CA HIS A 193 0.03 17.24 21.92
C HIS A 193 1.49 16.81 21.87
N ALA A 194 2.16 16.97 20.74
CA ALA A 194 3.55 16.56 20.58
C ALA A 194 4.51 17.40 21.45
N ARG A 195 5.54 16.76 22.00
CA ARG A 195 6.53 17.41 22.86
C ARG A 195 7.93 17.29 22.28
N ILE A 196 8.80 18.25 22.64
CA ILE A 196 10.22 18.18 22.30
C ILE A 196 10.83 16.88 22.85
N GLY A 197 11.57 16.18 22.00
CA GLY A 197 12.19 14.89 22.28
C GLY A 197 11.38 13.67 21.83
N GLU A 198 10.09 13.83 21.50
CA GLU A 198 9.24 12.73 21.01
C GLU A 198 9.60 12.33 19.57
N LYS A 199 9.40 11.05 19.24
CA LYS A 199 9.68 10.52 17.90
C LYS A 199 8.50 10.66 16.95
N VAL A 200 8.82 10.94 15.68
CA VAL A 200 7.89 10.96 14.56
C VAL A 200 8.46 10.09 13.45
N HIS A 201 7.68 9.13 12.96
CA HIS A 201 8.07 8.23 11.88
C HIS A 201 7.23 8.51 10.63
N PHE A 202 7.84 8.36 9.45
CA PHE A 202 7.20 8.53 8.16
C PHE A 202 7.46 7.35 7.23
N ASP A 203 6.53 7.11 6.29
CA ASP A 203 6.63 6.06 5.24
C ASP A 203 6.97 4.69 5.84
N ASP A 204 6.13 4.22 6.76
CA ASP A 204 6.25 2.91 7.42
C ASP A 204 7.60 2.75 8.16
N GLY A 205 8.04 3.81 8.86
CA GLY A 205 9.27 3.80 9.66
C GLY A 205 10.58 4.01 8.86
N ARG A 206 10.51 4.20 7.54
CA ARG A 206 11.71 4.44 6.70
C ARG A 206 12.41 5.76 6.96
N ILE A 207 11.70 6.72 7.51
CA ILE A 207 12.24 8.00 7.95
C ILE A 207 11.84 8.18 9.40
N SER A 208 12.80 8.46 10.26
CA SER A 208 12.55 8.75 11.68
C SER A 208 13.11 10.11 12.01
N ALA A 209 12.34 10.88 12.78
CA ALA A 209 12.69 12.20 13.20
C ALA A 209 12.36 12.40 14.69
N GLU A 210 12.96 13.43 15.27
CA GLU A 210 12.72 13.85 16.65
C GLU A 210 12.20 15.27 16.66
N VAL A 211 11.18 15.53 17.47
CA VAL A 211 10.66 16.89 17.68
C VAL A 211 11.72 17.73 18.39
N VAL A 212 12.26 18.74 17.70
CA VAL A 212 13.23 19.69 18.24
C VAL A 212 12.65 21.07 18.51
N GLY A 213 11.41 21.32 18.07
CA GLY A 213 10.68 22.55 18.38
C GLY A 213 9.19 22.40 18.14
N VAL A 214 8.40 23.05 18.99
CA VAL A 214 6.94 23.10 18.91
C VAL A 214 6.53 24.56 18.77
N GLY A 215 5.67 24.84 17.80
CA GLY A 215 5.09 26.17 17.56
C GLY A 215 3.60 26.07 17.21
N PRO A 216 2.88 27.20 17.13
CA PRO A 216 1.47 27.20 16.75
C PRO A 216 1.27 26.52 15.38
N GLY A 217 0.56 25.39 15.37
CA GLY A 217 0.28 24.61 14.16
C GLY A 217 1.51 24.05 13.44
N THR A 218 2.68 24.01 14.08
CA THR A 218 3.95 23.63 13.45
C THR A 218 4.86 22.83 14.40
N LEU A 219 5.55 21.83 13.87
CA LEU A 219 6.62 21.09 14.54
C LEU A 219 7.90 21.19 13.71
N ARG A 220 9.02 21.45 14.37
CA ARG A 220 10.35 21.30 13.79
C ARG A 220 10.89 19.94 14.15
N LEU A 221 11.19 19.15 13.14
CA LEU A 221 11.65 17.78 13.27
C LEU A 221 13.08 17.67 12.78
N ARG A 222 13.97 17.07 13.57
CA ARG A 222 15.33 16.74 13.15
C ARG A 222 15.35 15.29 12.66
N ILE A 223 15.77 15.06 11.43
CA ILE A 223 15.83 13.72 10.85
C ILE A 223 16.95 12.91 11.53
N ASP A 224 16.58 11.85 12.23
CA ASP A 224 17.52 10.93 12.88
C ASP A 224 17.93 9.78 11.97
N HIS A 225 16.99 9.31 11.13
CA HIS A 225 17.19 8.16 10.25
C HIS A 225 16.62 8.45 8.86
N ALA A 226 17.46 8.23 7.84
CA ALA A 226 17.15 8.22 6.42
C ALA A 226 18.20 7.36 5.69
N ALA A 227 17.92 6.96 4.45
CA ALA A 227 18.90 6.25 3.63
C ALA A 227 20.12 7.15 3.31
N ASP A 228 21.29 6.54 3.10
CA ASP A 228 22.54 7.28 2.82
C ASP A 228 22.44 8.22 1.61
N ALA A 229 21.69 7.81 0.58
CA ALA A 229 21.44 8.60 -0.63
C ALA A 229 20.26 9.61 -0.46
N GLY A 230 19.73 9.76 0.75
CA GLY A 230 18.52 10.50 1.07
C GLY A 230 17.24 9.67 0.90
N SER A 231 16.29 9.87 1.81
CA SER A 231 14.96 9.26 1.76
C SER A 231 13.94 10.21 1.12
N ARG A 232 13.06 9.66 0.28
CA ARG A 232 12.02 10.44 -0.41
C ARG A 232 10.70 10.42 0.37
N LEU A 233 10.35 11.54 1.00
CA LEU A 233 9.04 11.74 1.61
C LEU A 233 8.05 12.27 0.57
N ARG A 234 6.95 11.56 0.34
CA ARG A 234 5.90 11.91 -0.63
C ARG A 234 4.63 12.35 0.09
N ALA A 235 3.66 12.85 -0.66
CA ALA A 235 2.31 13.09 -0.15
C ALA A 235 1.60 11.77 0.24
N GLY A 236 0.64 11.84 1.16
CA GLY A 236 -0.18 10.70 1.58
C GLY A 236 0.53 9.57 2.35
N LYS A 237 1.83 9.73 2.66
CA LYS A 237 2.61 8.75 3.43
C LYS A 237 2.16 8.71 4.88
N GLY A 238 2.16 7.50 5.47
CA GLY A 238 1.80 7.31 6.87
C GLY A 238 2.73 8.08 7.79
N VAL A 239 2.16 8.61 8.87
CA VAL A 239 2.88 9.27 9.96
C VAL A 239 2.53 8.54 11.24
N ASN A 240 3.53 8.18 12.05
CA ASN A 240 3.33 7.53 13.34
C ASN A 240 4.01 8.37 14.43
N VAL A 241 3.35 8.47 15.58
CA VAL A 241 3.79 9.29 16.73
C VAL A 241 3.70 8.47 18.02
N PRO A 242 4.58 7.47 18.19
CA PRO A 242 4.44 6.46 19.24
C PRO A 242 4.48 7.03 20.66
N ASP A 243 5.17 8.16 20.85
CA ASP A 243 5.31 8.81 22.15
C ASP A 243 4.20 9.83 22.43
N THR A 244 3.48 10.28 21.39
CA THR A 244 2.49 11.36 21.52
C THR A 244 1.10 10.78 21.83
N MET A 245 0.56 11.14 22.99
CA MET A 245 -0.82 10.78 23.37
C MET A 245 -1.84 11.66 22.64
N LEU A 246 -2.44 11.14 21.58
CA LEU A 246 -3.50 11.84 20.83
C LEU A 246 -4.88 11.53 21.42
N PRO A 247 -5.67 12.54 21.85
CA PRO A 247 -7.02 12.36 22.40
C PRO A 247 -8.08 12.14 21.30
N ILE A 248 -7.72 11.40 20.26
CA ILE A 248 -8.61 11.03 19.16
C ILE A 248 -9.31 9.71 19.48
N SER A 249 -10.41 9.40 18.81
CA SER A 249 -11.09 8.10 18.89
C SER A 249 -10.55 7.15 17.83
N ALA A 250 -10.51 5.85 18.12
CA ALA A 250 -10.16 4.84 17.11
C ALA A 250 -11.24 4.74 16.01
N LEU A 251 -12.49 5.10 16.29
CA LEU A 251 -13.56 5.25 15.30
C LEU A 251 -13.67 6.70 14.85
N THR A 252 -13.45 6.94 13.56
CA THR A 252 -13.65 8.25 12.91
C THR A 252 -15.10 8.43 12.45
N GLU A 253 -15.48 9.65 12.08
CA GLU A 253 -16.80 9.93 11.46
C GLU A 253 -17.02 9.12 10.18
N LYS A 254 -15.95 8.94 9.38
CA LYS A 254 -15.98 8.11 8.19
C LYS A 254 -16.22 6.64 8.56
N ASP A 255 -15.52 6.11 9.56
CA ASP A 255 -15.72 4.72 10.00
C ASP A 255 -17.17 4.48 10.46
N LEU A 256 -17.78 5.45 11.16
CA LEU A 256 -19.18 5.36 11.57
C LEU A 256 -20.14 5.36 10.38
N ALA A 257 -19.85 6.15 9.34
CA ALA A 257 -20.63 6.16 8.10
C ALA A 257 -20.47 4.84 7.34
N ASP A 258 -19.25 4.31 7.26
CA ASP A 258 -18.94 3.04 6.59
C ASP A 258 -19.55 1.83 7.34
N LEU A 259 -19.70 1.91 8.67
CA LEU A 259 -20.15 0.80 9.51
C LEU A 259 -21.53 0.27 9.09
N ALA A 260 -22.43 1.12 8.60
CA ALA A 260 -23.73 0.67 8.08
C ALA A 260 -23.58 -0.29 6.89
N THR A 261 -22.68 0.03 5.96
CA THR A 261 -22.35 -0.83 4.82
C THR A 261 -21.60 -2.09 5.25
N VAL A 262 -20.74 -1.98 6.26
CA VAL A 262 -20.03 -3.15 6.82
C VAL A 262 -21.03 -4.15 7.42
N VAL A 263 -21.98 -3.68 8.24
CA VAL A 263 -23.03 -4.52 8.84
C VAL A 263 -23.88 -5.24 7.78
N GLU A 264 -24.12 -4.59 6.64
CA GLU A 264 -24.90 -5.18 5.56
C GLU A 264 -24.13 -6.26 4.77
N LEU A 265 -22.82 -6.05 4.53
CA LEU A 265 -22.08 -6.82 3.53
C LEU A 265 -21.07 -7.81 4.11
N ALA A 266 -20.53 -7.53 5.29
CA ALA A 266 -19.42 -8.26 5.88
C ALA A 266 -19.88 -9.34 6.86
N ASP A 267 -19.01 -10.34 7.06
CA ASP A 267 -19.12 -11.33 8.13
C ASP A 267 -18.32 -10.90 9.37
N LEU A 268 -17.26 -10.11 9.16
CA LEU A 268 -16.35 -9.59 10.19
C LEU A 268 -16.06 -8.10 9.95
N VAL A 269 -15.97 -7.33 11.03
CA VAL A 269 -15.41 -5.98 11.05
C VAL A 269 -14.06 -5.97 11.75
N GLU A 270 -13.07 -5.34 11.14
CA GLU A 270 -11.71 -5.23 11.68
C GLU A 270 -11.46 -3.79 12.15
N MET A 271 -11.19 -3.61 13.44
CA MET A 271 -11.05 -2.30 14.06
C MET A 271 -9.57 -1.92 14.14
N SER A 272 -9.15 -1.00 13.27
CA SER A 272 -7.78 -0.44 13.25
C SER A 272 -7.55 0.57 14.39
N PHE A 273 -6.31 0.70 14.84
CA PHE A 273 -5.84 1.66 15.85
C PHE A 273 -6.67 1.72 17.15
N VAL A 274 -7.23 0.58 17.56
CA VAL A 274 -7.82 0.45 18.90
C VAL A 274 -6.75 0.78 19.94
N ARG A 275 -7.08 1.57 20.97
CA ARG A 275 -6.11 2.00 21.99
C ARG A 275 -6.60 1.78 23.41
N ALA A 276 -7.90 1.93 23.65
CA ALA A 276 -8.49 1.81 24.97
C ALA A 276 -9.80 1.01 24.97
N PRO A 277 -10.21 0.42 26.12
CA PRO A 277 -11.49 -0.29 26.24
C PRO A 277 -12.70 0.52 25.77
N SER A 278 -12.68 1.84 25.98
CA SER A 278 -13.75 2.75 25.53
C SER A 278 -13.93 2.77 24.01
N ASP A 279 -12.87 2.52 23.23
CA ASP A 279 -12.97 2.40 21.78
C ASP A 279 -13.82 1.18 21.40
N VAL A 280 -13.59 0.04 22.06
CA VAL A 280 -14.35 -1.20 21.87
C VAL A 280 -15.80 -1.00 22.30
N GLU A 281 -16.03 -0.38 23.46
CA GLU A 281 -17.39 -0.08 23.95
C GLU A 281 -18.18 0.80 22.98
N ARG A 282 -17.50 1.78 22.35
CA ARG A 282 -18.09 2.62 21.32
C ARG A 282 -18.49 1.80 20.09
N LEU A 283 -17.61 0.92 19.59
CA LEU A 283 -17.94 0.02 18.47
C LEU A 283 -19.16 -0.87 18.80
N LEU A 284 -19.18 -1.47 19.99
CA LEU A 284 -20.30 -2.31 20.43
C LEU A 284 -21.61 -1.52 20.58
N GLY A 285 -21.53 -0.25 20.98
CA GLY A 285 -22.69 0.66 21.00
C GLY A 285 -23.26 0.91 19.60
N GLU A 286 -22.40 1.19 18.63
CA GLU A 286 -22.80 1.47 17.26
C GLU A 286 -23.30 0.23 16.52
N LEU A 287 -22.67 -0.94 16.71
CA LEU A 287 -23.17 -2.20 16.17
C LEU A 287 -24.58 -2.52 16.70
N ARG A 288 -24.83 -2.33 18.00
CA ARG A 288 -26.18 -2.48 18.57
C ARG A 288 -27.18 -1.53 17.94
N ARG A 289 -26.81 -0.26 17.76
CA ARG A 289 -27.66 0.75 17.11
C ARG A 289 -28.02 0.36 15.67
N LEU A 290 -27.11 -0.30 14.97
CA LEU A 290 -27.27 -0.74 13.57
C LEU A 290 -27.84 -2.16 13.42
N GLY A 291 -28.09 -2.89 14.52
CA GLY A 291 -28.53 -4.28 14.48
C GLY A 291 -27.43 -5.29 14.07
N GLY A 292 -26.16 -4.90 14.12
CA GLY A 292 -24.99 -5.68 13.72
C GLY A 292 -24.41 -6.60 14.80
N GLU A 293 -25.20 -7.02 15.80
CA GLU A 293 -24.72 -7.84 16.93
C GLU A 293 -24.28 -9.27 16.54
N SER A 294 -24.57 -9.69 15.31
CA SER A 294 -24.13 -10.98 14.77
C SER A 294 -22.78 -10.91 14.06
N LEU A 295 -22.28 -9.70 13.77
CA LEU A 295 -21.05 -9.46 13.02
C LEU A 295 -19.82 -9.82 13.86
N GLY A 296 -18.88 -10.61 13.33
CA GLY A 296 -17.64 -10.87 14.05
C GLY A 296 -16.78 -9.60 14.20
N ILE A 297 -16.06 -9.47 15.31
CA ILE A 297 -15.17 -8.30 15.55
C ILE A 297 -13.73 -8.78 15.62
N VAL A 298 -12.83 -8.11 14.91
CA VAL A 298 -11.38 -8.31 15.03
C VAL A 298 -10.74 -7.03 15.56
N LEU A 299 -10.08 -7.10 16.71
CA LEU A 299 -9.28 -5.98 17.22
C LEU A 299 -7.87 -6.03 16.64
N LYS A 300 -7.43 -4.96 15.98
CA LYS A 300 -6.08 -4.89 15.40
C LYS A 300 -5.11 -4.24 16.38
N ILE A 301 -4.17 -5.01 16.90
CA ILE A 301 -3.14 -4.52 17.82
C ILE A 301 -2.02 -3.91 17.00
N GLU A 302 -2.11 -2.61 16.79
CA GLU A 302 -1.26 -1.82 15.88
C GLU A 302 -0.43 -0.76 16.59
N THR A 303 -0.79 -0.40 17.82
CA THR A 303 -0.15 0.70 18.56
C THR A 303 0.44 0.20 19.88
N ARG A 304 1.41 0.94 20.40
CA ARG A 304 1.97 0.67 21.73
C ARG A 304 0.88 0.69 22.81
N GLN A 305 -0.03 1.64 22.75
CA GLN A 305 -1.14 1.77 23.71
C GLN A 305 -2.10 0.57 23.63
N ALA A 306 -2.38 0.05 22.43
CA ALA A 306 -3.19 -1.15 22.27
C ALA A 306 -2.57 -2.34 23.00
N PHE A 307 -1.24 -2.49 22.86
CA PHE A 307 -0.49 -3.55 23.53
C PHE A 307 -0.49 -3.37 25.06
N GLU A 308 -0.20 -2.15 25.55
CA GLU A 308 -0.19 -1.86 26.99
C GLU A 308 -1.56 -2.06 27.66
N ASN A 309 -2.65 -1.82 26.93
CA ASN A 309 -4.03 -2.04 27.39
C ASN A 309 -4.63 -3.39 26.96
N LEU A 310 -3.83 -4.31 26.40
CA LEU A 310 -4.34 -5.52 25.76
C LEU A 310 -5.27 -6.33 26.67
N PRO A 311 -4.93 -6.64 27.95
CA PRO A 311 -5.83 -7.40 28.81
C PRO A 311 -7.22 -6.75 28.96
N GLN A 312 -7.28 -5.42 29.13
CA GLN A 312 -8.53 -4.69 29.28
C GLN A 312 -9.31 -4.60 27.97
N LEU A 313 -8.61 -4.49 26.83
CA LEU A 313 -9.22 -4.56 25.50
C LEU A 313 -9.88 -5.92 25.27
N LEU A 314 -9.19 -7.02 25.60
CA LEU A 314 -9.74 -8.37 25.48
C LEU A 314 -11.01 -8.53 26.33
N LEU A 315 -10.97 -8.14 27.61
CA LEU A 315 -12.13 -8.22 28.50
C LEU A 315 -13.32 -7.41 27.98
N ALA A 316 -13.08 -6.21 27.44
CA ALA A 316 -14.13 -5.39 26.83
C ALA A 316 -14.71 -6.07 25.58
N ALA A 317 -13.85 -6.62 24.73
CA ALA A 317 -14.25 -7.28 23.49
C ALA A 317 -15.04 -8.56 23.75
N MET A 318 -14.65 -9.39 24.73
CA MET A 318 -15.30 -10.64 25.11
C MET A 318 -16.78 -10.50 25.54
N ARG A 319 -17.28 -9.27 25.71
CA ARG A 319 -18.72 -8.99 25.84
C ARG A 319 -19.51 -9.23 24.56
N HIS A 320 -18.81 -9.33 23.42
CA HIS A 320 -19.35 -9.70 22.12
C HIS A 320 -19.14 -11.21 21.87
N PRO A 321 -20.13 -11.94 21.32
CA PRO A 321 -20.05 -13.40 21.19
C PRO A 321 -19.02 -13.89 20.15
N ARG A 322 -18.59 -13.02 19.24
CA ARG A 322 -17.69 -13.36 18.12
C ARG A 322 -16.56 -12.33 18.06
N VAL A 323 -15.40 -12.69 18.59
CA VAL A 323 -14.24 -11.81 18.67
C VAL A 323 -12.98 -12.55 18.28
N GLY A 324 -12.09 -11.86 17.57
CA GLY A 324 -10.71 -12.26 17.38
C GLY A 324 -9.76 -11.07 17.55
N VAL A 325 -8.47 -11.35 17.48
CA VAL A 325 -7.41 -10.35 17.57
C VAL A 325 -6.49 -10.50 16.37
N MET A 326 -6.03 -9.40 15.80
CA MET A 326 -5.04 -9.40 14.75
C MET A 326 -3.73 -8.81 15.28
N ILE A 327 -2.63 -9.53 15.13
CA ILE A 327 -1.28 -8.99 15.34
C ILE A 327 -0.90 -8.25 14.06
N ALA A 328 -1.18 -6.95 14.03
CA ALA A 328 -0.95 -6.12 12.86
C ALA A 328 0.48 -5.55 12.90
N ARG A 329 1.43 -6.44 12.58
CA ARG A 329 2.87 -6.25 12.77
C ARG A 329 3.46 -5.04 12.03
N GLY A 330 2.88 -4.65 10.89
CA GLY A 330 3.32 -3.50 10.09
C GLY A 330 3.36 -2.21 10.91
N ASP A 331 2.19 -1.72 11.33
CA ASP A 331 2.09 -0.51 12.17
C ASP A 331 2.71 -0.73 13.56
N LEU A 332 2.51 -1.92 14.17
CA LEU A 332 3.04 -2.23 15.50
C LEU A 332 4.57 -2.16 15.57
N ALA A 333 5.27 -2.58 14.51
CA ALA A 333 6.72 -2.49 14.43
C ALA A 333 7.22 -1.04 14.31
N VAL A 334 6.45 -0.18 13.63
CA VAL A 334 6.76 1.26 13.55
C VAL A 334 6.54 1.92 14.90
N GLU A 335 5.50 1.54 15.63
CA GLU A 335 5.14 2.10 16.93
C GLU A 335 6.05 1.65 18.08
N CYS A 336 6.42 0.37 18.12
CA CYS A 336 7.18 -0.22 19.23
C CYS A 336 8.66 -0.49 18.90
N GLY A 337 9.06 -0.29 17.64
CA GLY A 337 10.37 -0.63 17.11
C GLY A 337 10.47 -2.10 16.66
N TYR A 338 11.19 -2.31 15.54
CA TYR A 338 11.37 -3.63 14.93
C TYR A 338 12.00 -4.67 15.86
N GLU A 339 12.93 -4.26 16.74
CA GLU A 339 13.66 -5.16 17.64
C GLU A 339 12.73 -5.85 18.65
N ARG A 340 11.65 -5.17 19.05
CA ARG A 340 10.69 -5.66 20.05
C ARG A 340 9.54 -6.44 19.46
N LEU A 341 9.38 -6.45 18.13
CA LEU A 341 8.24 -7.09 17.49
C LEU A 341 8.12 -8.58 17.85
N ALA A 342 9.26 -9.28 17.96
CA ALA A 342 9.31 -10.70 18.28
C ALA A 342 8.82 -11.02 19.71
N GLU A 343 9.07 -10.15 20.70
CA GLU A 343 8.53 -10.34 22.06
C GLU A 343 7.06 -9.97 22.14
N LEU A 344 6.65 -8.86 21.49
CA LEU A 344 5.28 -8.36 21.52
C LEU A 344 4.30 -9.36 20.91
N GLN A 345 4.64 -9.96 19.76
CA GLN A 345 3.78 -10.96 19.13
C GLN A 345 3.59 -12.20 20.02
N GLU A 346 4.62 -12.62 20.76
CA GLU A 346 4.55 -13.79 21.62
C GLU A 346 3.64 -13.54 22.83
N GLU A 347 3.72 -12.35 23.41
CA GLU A 347 2.85 -11.93 24.51
C GLU A 347 1.39 -11.76 24.08
N ILE A 348 1.14 -11.19 22.89
CA ILE A 348 -0.21 -11.13 22.32
C ILE A 348 -0.77 -12.54 22.16
N LEU A 349 0.01 -13.47 21.59
CA LEU A 349 -0.41 -14.87 21.46
C LEU A 349 -0.73 -15.51 22.82
N TRP A 350 0.11 -15.31 23.84
CA TRP A 350 -0.13 -15.88 25.18
C TRP A 350 -1.43 -15.37 25.80
N LEU A 351 -1.66 -14.05 25.74
CA LEU A 351 -2.85 -13.44 26.33
C LEU A 351 -4.12 -13.85 25.59
N CYS A 352 -4.08 -13.91 24.25
CA CYS A 352 -5.21 -14.39 23.45
C CYS A 352 -5.50 -15.88 23.68
N GLU A 353 -4.45 -16.72 23.79
CA GLU A 353 -4.61 -18.14 24.10
C GLU A 353 -5.25 -18.34 25.47
N ALA A 354 -4.80 -17.60 26.49
CA ALA A 354 -5.38 -17.62 27.83
C ALA A 354 -6.85 -17.11 27.86
N ALA A 355 -7.17 -16.14 26.99
CA ALA A 355 -8.53 -15.63 26.83
C ALA A 355 -9.42 -16.50 25.92
N HIS A 356 -8.88 -17.56 25.33
CA HIS A 356 -9.54 -18.38 24.30
C HIS A 356 -10.04 -17.57 23.09
N LEU A 357 -9.30 -16.54 22.70
CA LEU A 357 -9.61 -15.70 21.54
C LEU A 357 -8.73 -16.09 20.34
N PRO A 358 -9.30 -16.27 19.14
CA PRO A 358 -8.54 -16.57 17.95
C PRO A 358 -7.66 -15.39 17.53
N VAL A 359 -6.46 -15.71 17.07
CA VAL A 359 -5.47 -14.73 16.60
C VAL A 359 -5.29 -14.83 15.08
N ILE A 360 -5.18 -13.67 14.43
CA ILE A 360 -4.78 -13.52 13.04
C ILE A 360 -3.33 -13.03 13.01
N TRP A 361 -2.44 -13.86 12.47
CA TRP A 361 -1.05 -13.51 12.19
C TRP A 361 -0.98 -12.69 10.90
N ALA A 362 -0.80 -11.38 11.03
CA ALA A 362 -1.01 -10.47 9.92
C ALA A 362 0.21 -9.64 9.54
N THR A 363 0.12 -9.10 8.32
CA THR A 363 1.07 -8.23 7.62
C THR A 363 2.40 -8.91 7.28
N GLN A 364 2.92 -8.67 6.08
CA GLN A 364 4.24 -9.13 5.62
C GLN A 364 4.47 -10.66 5.58
N VAL A 365 3.43 -11.49 5.73
CA VAL A 365 3.52 -12.94 5.46
C VAL A 365 3.65 -13.12 3.94
N LEU A 366 4.75 -13.72 3.48
CA LEU A 366 5.01 -13.99 2.06
C LEU A 366 4.82 -12.76 1.13
N GLU A 367 5.20 -11.57 1.61
CA GLU A 367 5.04 -10.28 0.90
C GLU A 367 5.82 -10.25 -0.43
N GLN A 368 7.07 -10.66 -0.42
CA GLN A 368 7.94 -10.70 -1.59
C GLN A 368 7.44 -11.72 -2.61
N LEU A 369 6.97 -12.89 -2.17
CA LEU A 369 6.32 -13.87 -3.04
C LEU A 369 5.10 -13.24 -3.71
N THR A 370 4.21 -12.65 -2.92
CA THR A 370 2.98 -12.01 -3.41
C THR A 370 3.26 -10.91 -4.45
N ARG A 371 4.37 -10.18 -4.28
CA ARG A 371 4.78 -9.07 -5.16
C ARG A 371 5.60 -9.50 -6.38
N THR A 372 6.49 -10.49 -6.24
CA THR A 372 7.55 -10.78 -7.21
C THR A 372 7.56 -12.23 -7.73
N GLY A 373 6.70 -13.09 -7.21
CA GLY A 373 6.63 -14.51 -7.53
C GLY A 373 7.72 -15.35 -6.85
N ASN A 374 8.61 -14.74 -6.07
CA ASN A 374 9.72 -15.43 -5.42
C ASN A 374 9.78 -15.10 -3.92
N PRO A 375 9.63 -16.09 -3.01
CA PRO A 375 9.71 -15.86 -1.58
C PRO A 375 11.16 -15.64 -1.13
N ALA A 376 11.35 -14.85 -0.08
CA ALA A 376 12.61 -14.86 0.67
C ALA A 376 12.61 -16.00 1.70
N ARG A 377 13.80 -16.49 2.07
CA ARG A 377 13.94 -17.58 3.07
C ARG A 377 13.30 -17.21 4.41
N ALA A 378 13.47 -15.97 4.85
CA ALA A 378 12.89 -15.47 6.09
C ALA A 378 11.35 -15.51 6.07
N GLU A 379 10.71 -15.29 4.90
CA GLU A 379 9.25 -15.34 4.79
C GLU A 379 8.69 -16.74 4.90
N ILE A 380 9.43 -17.76 4.44
CA ILE A 380 9.04 -19.16 4.62
C ILE A 380 9.07 -19.53 6.10
N SER A 381 10.10 -19.09 6.82
CA SER A 381 10.18 -19.28 8.27
C SER A 381 9.06 -18.55 9.01
N ASP A 382 8.75 -17.31 8.61
CA ASP A 382 7.64 -16.54 9.19
C ASP A 382 6.28 -17.18 8.95
N ALA A 383 6.01 -17.64 7.71
CA ALA A 383 4.79 -18.35 7.36
C ALA A 383 4.65 -19.66 8.16
N ALA A 384 5.76 -20.38 8.40
CA ALA A 384 5.74 -21.56 9.26
C ALA A 384 5.43 -21.22 10.72
N MET A 385 5.92 -20.07 11.23
CA MET A 385 5.60 -19.59 12.58
C MET A 385 4.15 -19.17 12.75
N SER A 386 3.47 -18.74 11.68
CA SER A 386 2.07 -18.34 11.75
C SER A 386 1.11 -19.49 12.11
N GLU A 387 1.55 -20.76 12.07
CA GLU A 387 0.79 -21.91 12.58
C GLU A 387 0.43 -21.77 14.07
N ARG A 388 1.18 -20.94 14.81
CA ARG A 388 0.88 -20.63 16.21
C ARG A 388 -0.42 -19.86 16.42
N ALA A 389 -0.96 -19.26 15.37
CA ALA A 389 -2.20 -18.49 15.36
C ALA A 389 -3.31 -19.27 14.63
N GLU A 390 -4.57 -18.96 14.93
CA GLU A 390 -5.71 -19.61 14.27
C GLU A 390 -5.83 -19.25 12.78
N CYS A 391 -5.30 -18.10 12.36
CA CYS A 391 -5.34 -17.62 10.98
C CYS A 391 -4.04 -16.90 10.59
N ALA A 392 -3.71 -16.93 9.30
CA ALA A 392 -2.65 -16.12 8.71
C ALA A 392 -3.22 -15.25 7.59
N MET A 393 -2.72 -14.02 7.45
CA MET A 393 -3.20 -13.04 6.48
C MET A 393 -2.13 -12.74 5.42
N LEU A 394 -2.53 -12.75 4.15
CA LEU A 394 -1.72 -12.34 3.00
C LEU A 394 -2.20 -10.99 2.46
N ASN A 395 -1.26 -10.15 2.04
CA ASN A 395 -1.58 -8.90 1.34
C ASN A 395 -1.92 -9.16 -0.14
N LYS A 396 -2.46 -8.16 -0.85
CA LYS A 396 -2.73 -8.28 -2.28
C LYS A 396 -1.44 -8.26 -3.12
N GLY A 397 -1.43 -8.98 -4.24
CA GLY A 397 -0.39 -8.84 -5.25
C GLY A 397 -0.63 -9.73 -6.48
N PRO A 398 0.15 -9.54 -7.55
CA PRO A 398 -0.03 -10.28 -8.80
C PRO A 398 0.14 -11.79 -8.66
N TYR A 399 0.88 -12.25 -7.65
CA TYR A 399 1.14 -13.66 -7.37
C TYR A 399 0.37 -14.18 -6.15
N ILE A 400 -0.78 -13.58 -5.81
CA ILE A 400 -1.55 -13.96 -4.63
C ILE A 400 -2.01 -15.43 -4.64
N ASN A 401 -2.36 -15.97 -5.81
CA ASN A 401 -2.75 -17.37 -5.95
C ASN A 401 -1.60 -18.33 -5.59
N ASP A 402 -0.39 -17.98 -6.01
CA ASP A 402 0.82 -18.75 -5.69
C ASP A 402 1.12 -18.65 -4.19
N ALA A 403 1.00 -17.45 -3.61
CA ALA A 403 1.20 -17.22 -2.18
C ALA A 403 0.22 -18.03 -1.32
N VAL A 404 -1.07 -18.07 -1.68
CA VAL A 404 -2.08 -18.90 -0.99
C VAL A 404 -1.71 -20.39 -1.05
N THR A 405 -1.29 -20.87 -2.22
CA THR A 405 -0.89 -22.28 -2.40
C THR A 405 0.34 -22.65 -1.58
N VAL A 406 1.35 -21.76 -1.57
CA VAL A 406 2.57 -21.95 -0.77
C VAL A 406 2.26 -21.92 0.73
N LEU A 407 1.43 -20.97 1.18
CA LEU A 407 1.03 -20.88 2.59
C LEU A 407 0.27 -22.14 3.05
N ASP A 408 -0.74 -22.60 2.29
CA ASP A 408 -1.46 -23.84 2.60
C ASP A 408 -0.51 -25.05 2.69
N SER A 409 0.45 -25.16 1.76
CA SER A 409 1.43 -26.24 1.78
C SER A 409 2.35 -26.20 3.01
N ILE A 410 2.82 -25.01 3.40
CA ILE A 410 3.66 -24.82 4.59
C ILE A 410 2.88 -25.20 5.85
N LEU A 411 1.67 -24.64 6.02
CA LEU A 411 0.87 -24.85 7.23
C LEU A 411 0.46 -26.31 7.40
N ARG A 412 0.05 -27.00 6.33
CA ARG A 412 -0.26 -28.45 6.36
C ARG A 412 0.92 -29.32 6.75
N ARG A 413 2.14 -28.96 6.34
CA ARG A 413 3.34 -29.69 6.75
C ARG A 413 3.68 -29.41 8.20
N MET A 414 3.49 -28.17 8.64
CA MET A 414 3.81 -27.74 10.00
C MET A 414 2.83 -28.26 11.05
N SER A 415 1.56 -28.50 10.70
CA SER A 415 0.54 -28.99 11.63
C SER A 415 0.83 -30.37 12.22
N ASP A 416 1.67 -31.18 11.57
CA ASP A 416 2.13 -32.48 12.10
C ASP A 416 3.27 -32.33 13.11
N HIS A 417 3.91 -31.16 13.16
CA HIS A 417 5.10 -30.90 13.97
C HIS A 417 4.85 -29.92 15.11
N HIS A 418 3.85 -29.05 14.98
CA HIS A 418 3.45 -28.09 15.98
C HIS A 418 1.93 -28.09 16.14
N TYR A 419 1.50 -27.84 17.37
CA TYR A 419 0.15 -27.40 17.67
C TYR A 419 0.26 -26.18 18.58
N LYS A 420 -0.02 -25.00 18.03
CA LYS A 420 0.24 -23.73 18.72
C LYS A 420 1.70 -23.66 19.19
N LYS A 421 1.94 -23.45 20.49
CA LYS A 421 3.30 -23.38 21.06
C LYS A 421 3.90 -24.75 21.38
N ASN A 422 3.15 -25.83 21.21
CA ASN A 422 3.61 -27.18 21.56
C ASN A 422 4.30 -27.83 20.36
N ALA A 423 5.57 -28.18 20.52
CA ALA A 423 6.28 -29.03 19.56
C ALA A 423 5.79 -30.48 19.74
N LEU A 424 5.24 -31.06 18.67
CA LEU A 424 4.77 -32.44 18.60
C LEU A 424 5.90 -33.43 18.25
N LEU A 425 7.03 -32.90 17.74
CA LEU A 425 8.22 -33.68 17.35
C LEU A 425 7.93 -34.81 16.33
N GLY A 426 6.96 -34.59 15.43
CA GLY A 426 6.62 -35.53 14.37
C GLY A 426 7.81 -35.84 13.44
N SER A 427 7.86 -37.05 12.88
CA SER A 427 8.90 -37.48 11.94
C SER A 427 8.87 -36.67 10.65
N LEU A 428 10.03 -36.21 10.16
CA LEU A 428 10.12 -35.56 8.87
C LEU A 428 10.03 -36.58 7.73
N HIS A 429 9.08 -36.41 6.82
CA HIS A 429 8.94 -37.24 5.62
C HIS A 429 9.40 -36.55 4.33
N SER A 430 9.97 -35.33 4.44
CA SER A 430 10.35 -34.51 3.29
C SER A 430 11.52 -35.06 2.46
N TRP A 431 12.24 -36.05 2.96
CA TRP A 431 13.41 -36.64 2.32
C TRP A 431 13.36 -38.16 2.47
N GLN A 432 12.50 -38.82 1.69
CA GLN A 432 12.60 -40.27 1.57
C GLN A 432 13.73 -40.62 0.57
N PRO A 433 14.63 -41.58 0.89
CA PRO A 433 15.73 -41.99 0.00
C PRO A 433 15.31 -42.55 -1.38
N GLY A 434 14.02 -42.55 -1.74
CA GLY A 434 13.46 -43.12 -2.98
C GLY A 434 13.04 -42.10 -4.05
N ASP A 435 12.90 -40.81 -3.74
CA ASP A 435 12.29 -39.80 -4.64
C ASP A 435 13.27 -39.12 -5.61
N GLN A 436 14.45 -39.71 -5.85
CA GLN A 436 15.41 -39.26 -6.88
C GLN A 436 15.51 -40.24 -8.07
N ARG A 437 14.38 -40.60 -8.69
CA ARG A 437 14.39 -41.31 -9.98
C ARG A 437 13.55 -40.63 -11.05
#